data_AF-A0A519ZA31-F1
#
_entry.id   AF-A0A519ZA31-F1
#
_cell.length_a   1.000
_cell.length_b   1.000
_cell.length_c   1.000
_cell.angle_alpha   90.00
_cell.angle_beta   90.00
_cell.angle_gamma   90.00
#
_symmetry.space_group_name_H-M   'P 1'
#
loop_
_entity.id
_entity.type
_entity.pdbx_description
1 polymer ?
#
loop_
_entity_poly.entity_id
_entity_poly.type
_entity_poly.pdbx_seq_one_letter_code
_entity_poly.pdbx_strand_id
1 'polypeptide(L)'
;MFSYQQQQLKPCCYLYQYKQLVIQLFVGLGVGSLLQLIVPFLTQSIVDIGINTRNLNFVYIVLIAQTMLFLGRISVEFIRSWILLHISTRLNISILTDFLIKLMKLPMSFFDTKMTGDIMQRMNDQKRIESFLTGSTLNIIFSMFNLVVFSFVLAYYNVTIFIVFLSSSILYSLWVVFFLKKRRELDFKRFDVSAKNQSSVVQLISGMQEIKLNNCEKQKRWEWERIQAGLFKFNIKSLALGQYQQAGTFFINEGKNILITFLVAKSVIDGQLTLGAMMAIQYIIGQ
;
A
#
# COMPACT_ATOMS: atom_id res chain seq x y z
N MET A 1 27.29 23.37 -18.79
CA MET A 1 26.23 23.63 -17.78
C MET A 1 24.80 23.33 -18.26
N PHE A 2 24.53 22.75 -19.45
CA PHE A 2 23.13 22.42 -19.83
C PHE A 2 22.90 21.11 -20.62
N SER A 3 23.90 20.24 -20.80
CA SER A 3 23.75 19.06 -21.70
C SER A 3 23.79 17.69 -21.00
N TYR A 4 23.85 17.63 -19.66
CA TYR A 4 23.87 16.37 -18.89
C TYR A 4 22.62 16.14 -18.03
N GLN A 5 21.52 16.85 -18.35
CA GLN A 5 20.26 16.77 -17.60
C GLN A 5 19.23 15.80 -18.19
N GLN A 6 19.55 15.10 -19.28
CA GLN A 6 18.57 14.31 -20.03
C GLN A 6 18.68 12.79 -19.96
N GLN A 7 19.67 12.22 -19.25
CA GLN A 7 19.64 10.79 -18.96
C GLN A 7 18.84 10.54 -17.70
N GLN A 8 17.52 10.68 -17.88
CA GLN A 8 16.50 10.19 -16.97
C GLN A 8 16.89 8.77 -16.55
N LEU A 9 17.24 8.57 -15.28
CA LEU A 9 16.99 7.28 -14.64
C LEU A 9 15.46 7.10 -14.71
N LYS A 10 14.96 6.50 -15.79
CA LYS A 10 13.56 6.09 -15.88
C LYS A 10 13.47 4.77 -15.13
N PRO A 11 12.95 4.74 -13.88
CA PRO A 11 12.67 3.48 -13.23
C PRO A 11 11.70 2.61 -14.06
N CYS A 12 10.88 3.24 -14.93
CA CYS A 12 10.03 2.57 -15.91
C CYS A 12 10.80 1.70 -16.93
N CYS A 13 12.04 2.05 -17.29
CA CYS A 13 12.84 1.25 -18.23
C CYS A 13 13.32 -0.06 -17.59
N TYR A 14 13.46 -0.06 -16.25
CA TYR A 14 13.90 -1.23 -15.50
C TYR A 14 12.77 -2.26 -15.30
N LEU A 15 11.52 -1.80 -15.13
CA LEU A 15 10.35 -2.68 -15.17
C LEU A 15 10.18 -3.36 -16.54
N TYR A 16 10.55 -2.66 -17.63
CA TYR A 16 10.53 -3.19 -18.99
C TYR A 16 11.55 -4.33 -19.21
N GLN A 17 12.60 -4.40 -18.39
CA GLN A 17 13.58 -5.49 -18.42
C GLN A 17 13.03 -6.80 -17.81
N TYR A 18 11.99 -6.72 -16.97
CA TYR A 18 11.34 -7.85 -16.30
C TYR A 18 9.89 -8.11 -16.76
N LYS A 19 9.57 -7.80 -18.02
CA LYS A 19 8.22 -7.95 -18.59
C LYS A 19 7.57 -9.31 -18.36
N GLN A 20 8.34 -10.40 -18.47
CA GLN A 20 7.80 -11.75 -18.26
C GLN A 20 7.29 -11.96 -16.84
N LEU A 21 8.03 -11.46 -15.82
CA LEU A 21 7.61 -11.55 -14.42
C LEU A 21 6.41 -10.63 -14.13
N VAL A 22 6.37 -9.45 -14.75
CA VAL A 22 5.22 -8.54 -14.65
C VAL A 22 3.96 -9.17 -15.29
N ILE A 23 4.09 -9.83 -16.44
CA ILE A 23 2.97 -10.57 -17.05
C ILE A 23 2.51 -11.71 -16.14
N GLN A 24 3.42 -12.48 -15.53
CA GLN A 24 3.07 -13.51 -14.55
C GLN A 24 2.31 -12.93 -13.35
N LEU A 25 2.65 -11.73 -12.87
CA LEU A 25 1.89 -11.05 -11.82
C LEU A 25 0.47 -10.67 -12.25
N PHE A 26 0.28 -10.19 -13.49
CA PHE A 26 -1.06 -9.90 -14.01
C PHE A 26 -1.90 -11.16 -14.22
N VAL A 27 -1.28 -12.25 -14.69
CA VAL A 27 -1.95 -13.56 -14.79
C VAL A 27 -2.31 -14.08 -13.39
N GLY A 28 -1.40 -13.98 -12.43
CA GLY A 28 -1.64 -14.33 -11.03
C GLY A 28 -2.77 -13.51 -10.40
N LEU A 29 -2.89 -12.23 -10.73
CA LEU A 29 -4.04 -11.39 -10.39
C LEU A 29 -5.33 -11.93 -10.98
N GLY A 30 -5.35 -12.24 -12.28
CA GLY A 30 -6.55 -12.74 -12.94
C GLY A 30 -7.03 -14.04 -12.30
N VAL A 31 -6.12 -15.00 -12.13
CA VAL A 31 -6.41 -16.30 -11.50
C VAL A 31 -6.82 -16.11 -10.03
N GLY A 32 -6.08 -15.31 -9.27
CA GLY A 32 -6.37 -15.05 -7.86
C GLY A 32 -7.74 -14.42 -7.63
N SER A 33 -8.10 -13.40 -8.42
CA SER A 33 -9.40 -12.74 -8.36
C SER A 33 -10.54 -13.67 -8.78
N LEU A 34 -10.34 -14.52 -9.80
CA LEU A 34 -11.34 -15.51 -10.20
C LEU A 34 -11.58 -16.55 -9.10
N LEU A 35 -10.51 -17.10 -8.51
CA LEU A 35 -10.62 -18.05 -7.40
C LEU A 35 -11.32 -17.43 -6.18
N GLN A 36 -11.05 -16.15 -5.92
CA GLN A 36 -11.66 -15.40 -4.84
C GLN A 36 -13.17 -15.14 -5.09
N LEU A 37 -13.56 -14.91 -6.34
CA LEU A 37 -14.95 -14.68 -6.73
C LEU A 37 -15.83 -15.93 -6.62
N ILE A 38 -15.26 -17.13 -6.77
CA ILE A 38 -16.01 -18.40 -6.65
C ILE A 38 -16.51 -18.62 -5.21
N VAL A 39 -15.78 -18.15 -4.19
CA VAL A 39 -16.13 -18.37 -2.78
C VAL A 39 -17.53 -17.85 -2.39
N PRO A 40 -17.91 -16.60 -2.70
CA PRO A 40 -19.28 -16.11 -2.47
C PRO A 40 -20.37 -17.04 -3.02
N PHE A 41 -20.22 -17.54 -4.26
CA PHE A 41 -21.20 -18.43 -4.89
C PHE A 41 -21.26 -19.80 -4.22
N LEU A 42 -20.13 -20.33 -3.75
CA LEU A 42 -20.12 -21.56 -2.96
C LEU A 42 -20.83 -21.35 -1.61
N THR A 43 -20.57 -20.24 -0.94
CA THR A 43 -21.26 -19.89 0.31
C THR A 43 -22.77 -19.75 0.09
N GLN A 44 -23.19 -19.10 -0.99
CA GLN A 44 -24.60 -19.05 -1.38
C GLN A 44 -25.19 -20.45 -1.60
N SER A 45 -24.47 -21.32 -2.31
CA SER A 45 -24.91 -22.69 -2.62
C SER A 45 -25.08 -23.55 -1.36
N ILE A 46 -24.20 -23.38 -0.36
CA ILE A 46 -24.35 -24.07 0.94
C ILE A 46 -25.69 -23.71 1.57
N VAL A 47 -26.09 -22.45 1.54
CA VAL A 47 -27.33 -21.99 2.18
C VAL A 47 -28.55 -22.37 1.34
N ASP A 48 -28.55 -22.01 0.06
CA ASP A 48 -29.73 -22.12 -0.79
C ASP A 48 -30.06 -23.57 -1.16
N ILE A 49 -29.04 -24.43 -1.30
CA ILE A 49 -29.20 -25.84 -1.68
C ILE A 49 -28.91 -26.75 -0.50
N GLY A 50 -27.75 -26.58 0.16
CA GLY A 50 -27.30 -27.46 1.24
C GLY A 50 -28.23 -27.43 2.47
N ILE A 51 -28.43 -26.24 3.04
CA ILE A 51 -29.26 -26.04 4.24
C ILE A 51 -30.74 -26.25 3.90
N ASN A 52 -31.22 -25.63 2.81
CA ASN A 52 -32.63 -25.73 2.42
C ASN A 52 -33.07 -27.18 2.15
N THR A 53 -32.25 -27.95 1.42
CA THR A 53 -32.53 -29.37 1.10
C THR A 53 -32.10 -30.32 2.24
N ARG A 54 -31.54 -29.80 3.34
CA ARG A 54 -30.91 -30.58 4.44
C ARG A 54 -29.93 -31.65 3.94
N ASN A 55 -29.24 -31.38 2.84
CA ASN A 55 -28.34 -32.34 2.20
C ASN A 55 -26.90 -32.14 2.69
N LEU A 56 -26.53 -32.84 3.76
CA LEU A 56 -25.18 -32.76 4.33
C LEU A 56 -24.09 -33.27 3.37
N ASN A 57 -24.40 -34.24 2.51
CA ASN A 57 -23.44 -34.72 1.51
C ASN A 57 -23.06 -33.61 0.53
N PHE A 58 -24.04 -32.80 0.08
CA PHE A 58 -23.77 -31.62 -0.73
C PHE A 58 -22.90 -30.59 0.02
N VAL A 59 -23.20 -30.34 1.29
CA VAL A 59 -22.40 -29.43 2.12
C VAL A 59 -20.95 -29.90 2.24
N TYR A 60 -20.70 -31.21 2.45
CA TYR A 60 -19.34 -31.75 2.49
C TYR A 60 -18.60 -31.57 1.17
N ILE A 61 -19.25 -31.81 0.03
CA ILE A 61 -18.65 -31.59 -1.29
C ILE A 61 -18.25 -30.12 -1.47
N VAL A 62 -19.14 -29.19 -1.11
CA VAL A 62 -18.85 -27.75 -1.23
C VAL A 62 -17.74 -27.31 -0.27
N LEU A 63 -17.68 -27.86 0.95
CA LEU A 63 -16.59 -27.58 1.90
C LEU A 63 -15.23 -28.09 1.39
N ILE A 64 -15.19 -29.28 0.78
CA ILE A 64 -13.98 -29.80 0.14
C ILE A 64 -13.57 -28.88 -1.02
N ALA A 65 -14.53 -28.43 -1.85
CA ALA A 65 -14.26 -27.49 -2.92
C ALA A 65 -13.72 -26.14 -2.40
N GLN A 66 -14.30 -25.58 -1.33
CA GLN A 66 -13.80 -24.36 -0.68
C GLN A 66 -12.39 -24.54 -0.14
N THR A 67 -12.09 -25.69 0.46
CA THR A 67 -10.76 -26.01 0.98
C THR A 67 -9.73 -26.09 -0.16
N MET A 68 -10.07 -26.72 -1.27
CA MET A 68 -9.21 -26.78 -2.45
C MET A 68 -8.98 -25.40 -3.08
N LEU A 69 -10.03 -24.57 -3.17
CA LEU A 69 -9.90 -23.18 -3.63
C LEU A 69 -9.03 -22.35 -2.70
N PHE A 70 -9.16 -22.53 -1.38
CA PHE A 70 -8.33 -21.86 -0.38
C PHE A 70 -6.85 -22.22 -0.56
N LEU A 71 -6.53 -23.50 -0.73
CA LEU A 71 -5.17 -23.95 -1.01
C LEU A 71 -4.63 -23.34 -2.32
N GLY A 72 -5.44 -23.34 -3.40
CA GLY A 72 -5.08 -22.71 -4.66
C GLY A 72 -4.82 -21.21 -4.51
N ARG A 73 -5.64 -20.49 -3.74
CA ARG A 73 -5.44 -19.07 -3.43
C ARG A 73 -4.15 -18.82 -2.67
N ILE A 74 -3.84 -19.63 -1.65
CA ILE A 74 -2.57 -19.55 -0.93
C ILE A 74 -1.40 -19.74 -1.89
N SER A 75 -1.45 -20.73 -2.77
CA SER A 75 -0.38 -20.97 -3.75
C SER A 75 -0.17 -19.78 -4.68
N VAL A 76 -1.24 -19.22 -5.24
CA VAL A 76 -1.17 -18.02 -6.10
C VAL A 76 -0.59 -16.83 -5.34
N GLU A 77 -1.04 -16.61 -4.10
CA GLU A 77 -0.58 -15.51 -3.25
C GLU A 77 0.91 -15.65 -2.88
N PHE A 78 1.35 -16.88 -2.62
CA PHE A 78 2.76 -17.17 -2.33
C PHE A 78 3.65 -16.93 -3.55
N ILE A 79 3.24 -17.43 -4.72
CA ILE A 79 3.96 -17.18 -5.99
C ILE A 79 4.04 -15.68 -6.27
N ARG A 80 2.92 -14.96 -6.12
CA ARG A 80 2.85 -13.50 -6.29
C ARG A 80 3.83 -12.77 -5.37
N SER A 81 3.79 -13.08 -4.08
CA SER A 81 4.67 -12.48 -3.07
C SER A 81 6.14 -12.77 -3.37
N TRP A 82 6.47 -13.98 -3.82
CA TRP A 82 7.83 -14.35 -4.17
C TRP A 82 8.32 -13.63 -5.44
N ILE A 83 7.50 -13.53 -6.48
CA ILE A 83 7.83 -12.77 -7.69
C ILE A 83 8.05 -11.29 -7.36
N LEU A 84 7.19 -10.68 -6.54
CA LEU A 84 7.35 -9.29 -6.10
C LEU A 84 8.67 -9.07 -5.35
N LEU A 85 9.01 -9.98 -4.44
CA LEU A 85 10.28 -9.93 -3.71
C LEU A 85 11.47 -10.07 -4.67
N HIS A 86 11.41 -11.00 -5.62
CA HIS A 86 12.47 -11.19 -6.61
C HIS A 86 12.66 -9.93 -7.48
N ILE A 87 11.57 -9.35 -7.99
CA ILE A 87 11.62 -8.12 -8.78
C ILE A 87 12.18 -6.96 -7.94
N SER A 88 11.61 -6.72 -6.75
CA SER A 88 12.00 -5.59 -5.90
C SER A 88 13.49 -5.67 -5.51
N THR A 89 13.97 -6.83 -5.09
CA THR A 89 15.38 -7.00 -4.72
C THR A 89 16.34 -6.81 -5.88
N ARG A 90 16.04 -7.37 -7.07
CA ARG A 90 16.89 -7.22 -8.26
C ARG A 90 16.91 -5.79 -8.79
N LEU A 91 15.75 -5.13 -8.78
CA LEU A 91 15.65 -3.71 -9.10
C LEU A 91 16.47 -2.86 -8.11
N ASN A 92 16.32 -3.12 -6.81
CA ASN A 92 17.06 -2.40 -5.77
C ASN A 92 18.57 -2.52 -5.97
N ILE A 93 19.08 -3.73 -6.20
CA ILE A 93 20.50 -4.00 -6.41
C ILE A 93 21.01 -3.27 -7.64
N SER A 94 20.37 -3.43 -8.79
CA SER A 94 20.95 -2.86 -10.02
C SER A 94 20.83 -1.33 -10.09
N ILE A 95 19.77 -0.75 -9.52
CA ILE A 95 19.68 0.69 -9.32
C ILE A 95 20.82 1.20 -8.41
N LEU A 96 21.12 0.48 -7.32
CA LEU A 96 22.22 0.83 -6.41
C LEU A 96 23.58 0.68 -7.10
N THR A 97 23.78 -0.38 -7.88
CA THR A 97 24.99 -0.61 -8.66
C THR A 97 25.21 0.50 -9.69
N ASP A 98 24.19 0.88 -10.46
CA ASP A 98 24.27 1.98 -11.43
C ASP A 98 24.59 3.32 -10.76
N PHE A 99 24.00 3.58 -9.59
CA PHE A 99 24.30 4.75 -8.80
C PHE A 99 25.79 4.77 -8.37
N LEU A 100 26.31 3.66 -7.86
CA LEU A 100 27.71 3.55 -7.45
C LEU A 100 28.68 3.66 -8.63
N ILE A 101 28.41 2.99 -9.75
CA ILE A 101 29.23 3.12 -10.97
C ILE A 101 29.30 4.57 -11.43
N LYS A 102 28.17 5.30 -11.37
CA LYS A 102 28.12 6.71 -11.73
C LYS A 102 28.85 7.59 -10.73
N LEU A 103 28.73 7.30 -9.44
CA LEU A 103 29.45 8.00 -8.37
C LEU A 103 30.97 7.89 -8.57
N MET A 104 31.48 6.70 -8.88
CA MET A 104 32.91 6.44 -9.09
C MET A 104 33.49 7.13 -10.34
N LYS A 105 32.64 7.52 -11.31
CA LYS A 105 33.07 8.23 -12.53
C LYS A 105 33.08 9.75 -12.37
N LEU A 106 32.66 10.29 -11.23
CA LEU A 106 32.62 11.73 -11.01
C LEU A 106 34.02 12.31 -10.72
N PRO A 107 34.34 13.51 -11.21
CA PRO A 107 35.61 14.17 -10.92
C PRO A 107 35.71 14.52 -9.43
N MET A 108 36.94 14.63 -8.90
CA MET A 108 37.21 14.97 -7.49
C MET A 108 36.52 16.26 -7.03
N SER A 109 36.37 17.25 -7.91
CA SER A 109 35.67 18.51 -7.62
C SER A 109 34.20 18.35 -7.20
N PHE A 110 33.56 17.23 -7.57
CA PHE A 110 32.23 16.90 -7.10
C PHE A 110 32.23 16.53 -5.60
N PHE A 111 33.27 15.84 -5.13
CA PHE A 111 33.40 15.41 -3.74
C PHE A 111 33.86 16.53 -2.82
N ASP A 112 34.61 17.51 -3.34
CA ASP A 112 35.04 18.69 -2.58
C ASP A 112 33.86 19.62 -2.20
N THR A 113 32.76 19.55 -2.95
CA THR A 113 31.60 20.46 -2.80
C THR A 113 30.36 19.81 -2.19
N LYS A 114 30.37 18.49 -1.98
CA LYS A 114 29.19 17.74 -1.50
C LYS A 114 29.49 16.99 -0.21
N MET A 115 28.62 17.18 0.78
CA MET A 115 28.70 16.43 2.03
C MET A 115 28.39 14.95 1.77
N THR A 116 29.13 14.04 2.39
CA THR A 116 28.87 12.59 2.34
C THR A 116 27.41 12.25 2.71
N GLY A 117 26.80 13.05 3.60
CA GLY A 117 25.39 12.94 3.97
C GLY A 117 24.41 13.12 2.79
N ASP A 118 24.68 14.06 1.89
CA ASP A 118 23.83 14.32 0.71
C ASP A 118 23.84 13.12 -0.25
N ILE A 119 24.99 12.47 -0.41
CA ILE A 119 25.16 11.29 -1.24
C ILE A 119 24.38 10.11 -0.64
N MET A 120 24.52 9.90 0.66
CA MET A 120 23.80 8.85 1.40
C MET A 120 22.28 9.05 1.35
N GLN A 121 21.82 10.30 1.43
CA GLN A 121 20.42 10.65 1.34
C GLN A 121 19.84 10.36 -0.05
N ARG A 122 20.57 10.72 -1.12
CA ARG A 122 20.16 10.39 -2.51
C ARG A 122 20.05 8.88 -2.74
N MET A 123 20.96 8.10 -2.16
CA MET A 123 20.91 6.63 -2.22
C MET A 123 19.65 6.07 -1.55
N ASN A 124 19.25 6.65 -0.41
CA ASN A 124 18.01 6.26 0.28
C ASN A 124 16.75 6.70 -0.47
N ASP A 125 16.73 7.91 -1.06
CA ASP A 125 15.62 8.39 -1.87
C ASP A 125 15.33 7.44 -3.05
N GLN A 126 16.40 6.92 -3.67
CA GLN A 126 16.29 5.97 -4.77
C GLN A 126 15.63 4.64 -4.34
N LYS A 127 15.98 4.11 -3.15
CA LYS A 127 15.29 2.93 -2.57
C LYS A 127 13.81 3.19 -2.30
N ARG A 128 13.47 4.40 -1.86
CA ARG A 128 12.08 4.79 -1.59
C ARG A 128 11.25 4.88 -2.88
N ILE A 129 11.83 5.38 -3.97
CA ILE A 129 11.17 5.42 -5.28
C ILE A 129 10.93 4.01 -5.81
N GLU A 130 11.92 3.11 -5.68
CA GLU A 130 11.77 1.71 -6.07
C GLU A 130 10.65 1.02 -5.30
N SER A 131 10.66 1.07 -3.97
CA SER A 131 9.63 0.41 -3.15
C SER A 131 8.22 0.93 -3.40
N PHE A 132 8.07 2.22 -3.75
CA PHE A 132 6.79 2.78 -4.16
C PHE A 132 6.30 2.20 -5.49
N LEU A 133 7.20 2.03 -6.47
CA LEU A 133 6.87 1.49 -7.79
C LEU A 133 6.60 -0.01 -7.78
N THR A 134 7.36 -0.78 -6.99
CA THR A 134 7.26 -2.25 -6.96
C THR A 134 6.22 -2.74 -5.96
N GLY A 135 6.19 -2.18 -4.74
CA GLY A 135 5.27 -2.64 -3.69
C GLY A 135 3.93 -1.92 -3.75
N SER A 136 3.94 -0.62 -3.48
CA SER A 136 2.70 0.14 -3.28
C SER A 136 1.85 0.26 -4.55
N THR A 137 2.49 0.54 -5.69
CA THR A 137 1.76 0.75 -6.96
C THR A 137 1.08 -0.52 -7.45
N LEU A 138 1.77 -1.67 -7.40
CA LEU A 138 1.18 -2.94 -7.81
C LEU A 138 0.02 -3.33 -6.89
N ASN A 139 0.14 -3.15 -5.57
CA ASN A 139 -0.96 -3.35 -4.64
C ASN A 139 -2.18 -2.49 -4.95
N ILE A 140 -1.99 -1.21 -5.30
CA ILE A 140 -3.11 -0.34 -5.70
C ILE A 140 -3.78 -0.87 -6.97
N ILE A 141 -3.01 -1.31 -7.97
CA ILE A 141 -3.55 -1.90 -9.20
C ILE A 141 -4.35 -3.18 -8.87
N PHE A 142 -3.83 -4.05 -8.00
CA PHE A 142 -4.52 -5.26 -7.55
C PHE A 142 -5.84 -4.91 -6.84
N SER A 143 -5.84 -3.95 -5.91
CA SER A 143 -7.04 -3.50 -5.21
C SER A 143 -8.07 -2.88 -6.16
N MET A 144 -7.64 -2.08 -7.14
CA MET A 144 -8.53 -1.49 -8.14
C MET A 144 -9.15 -2.55 -9.03
N PHE A 145 -8.39 -3.57 -9.44
CA PHE A 145 -8.91 -4.69 -10.21
C PHE A 145 -9.96 -5.48 -9.42
N ASN A 146 -9.67 -5.82 -8.16
CA ASN A 146 -10.63 -6.50 -7.28
C ASN A 146 -11.90 -5.67 -7.06
N LEU A 147 -11.77 -4.35 -6.86
CA LEU A 147 -12.91 -3.45 -6.73
C LEU A 147 -13.81 -3.54 -7.97
N VAL A 148 -13.22 -3.50 -9.17
CA VAL A 148 -13.97 -3.61 -10.43
C VAL A 148 -14.65 -4.97 -10.55
N VAL A 149 -13.94 -6.07 -10.29
CA VAL A 149 -14.48 -7.43 -10.36
C VAL A 149 -15.66 -7.61 -9.39
N PHE A 150 -15.52 -7.23 -8.13
CA PHE A 150 -16.60 -7.32 -7.15
C PHE A 150 -17.76 -6.38 -7.44
N SER A 151 -17.48 -5.21 -8.01
CA SER A 151 -18.52 -4.27 -8.46
C SER A 151 -19.42 -4.90 -9.52
N PHE A 152 -18.86 -5.62 -10.50
CA PHE A 152 -19.64 -6.35 -11.51
C PHE A 152 -20.51 -7.44 -10.89
N VAL A 153 -19.98 -8.19 -9.92
CA VAL A 153 -20.75 -9.23 -9.21
C VAL A 153 -21.90 -8.61 -8.41
N LEU A 154 -21.66 -7.53 -7.67
CA LEU A 154 -22.72 -6.84 -6.92
C LEU A 154 -23.80 -6.28 -7.85
N ALA A 155 -23.41 -5.74 -9.01
CA ALA A 155 -24.35 -5.27 -10.01
C ALA A 155 -25.24 -6.39 -10.56
N TYR A 156 -24.71 -7.61 -10.68
CA TYR A 156 -25.50 -8.79 -11.05
C TYR A 156 -26.52 -9.18 -9.98
N TYR A 157 -26.19 -9.05 -8.69
CA TYR A 157 -27.13 -9.36 -7.59
C TYR A 157 -28.23 -8.30 -7.43
N ASN A 158 -27.87 -7.03 -7.28
CA ASN A 158 -28.84 -5.94 -7.11
C ASN A 158 -28.20 -4.57 -7.42
N VAL A 159 -28.81 -3.83 -8.35
CA VAL A 159 -28.34 -2.51 -8.77
C VAL A 159 -28.32 -1.49 -7.61
N THR A 160 -29.28 -1.56 -6.67
CA THR A 160 -29.34 -0.67 -5.50
C THR A 160 -28.12 -0.86 -4.60
N ILE A 161 -27.74 -2.12 -4.34
CA ILE A 161 -26.57 -2.45 -3.51
C ILE A 161 -25.30 -1.97 -4.20
N PHE A 162 -25.19 -2.18 -5.51
CA PHE A 162 -24.08 -1.70 -6.32
C PHE A 162 -23.91 -0.17 -6.25
N ILE A 163 -25.00 0.61 -6.36
CA ILE A 163 -24.93 2.08 -6.27
C ILE A 163 -24.42 2.54 -4.89
N VAL A 164 -24.90 1.89 -3.81
CA VAL A 164 -24.45 2.20 -2.45
C VAL A 164 -22.98 1.84 -2.25
N PHE A 165 -22.55 0.68 -2.76
CA PHE A 165 -21.14 0.28 -2.73
C PHE A 165 -20.26 1.27 -3.50
N LEU A 166 -20.62 1.60 -4.74
CA LEU A 166 -19.85 2.50 -5.61
C LEU A 166 -19.77 3.91 -5.05
N SER A 167 -20.89 4.47 -4.58
CA SER A 167 -20.90 5.80 -3.94
C SER A 167 -20.03 5.83 -2.67
N SER A 168 -20.06 4.77 -1.87
CA SER A 168 -19.19 4.64 -0.69
C SER A 168 -17.72 4.51 -1.07
N SER A 169 -17.38 3.75 -2.12
CA SER A 169 -16.01 3.64 -2.63
C SER A 169 -15.48 4.97 -3.17
N ILE A 170 -16.32 5.76 -3.85
CA ILE A 170 -15.97 7.10 -4.34
C ILE A 170 -15.75 8.04 -3.15
N LEU A 171 -16.66 8.05 -2.17
CA LEU A 171 -16.55 8.83 -0.95
C LEU A 171 -15.26 8.51 -0.19
N TYR A 172 -14.95 7.22 -0.04
CA TYR A 172 -13.70 6.73 0.56
C TYR A 172 -12.47 7.26 -0.18
N SER A 173 -12.45 7.15 -1.51
CA SER A 173 -11.32 7.62 -2.32
C SER A 173 -11.12 9.14 -2.20
N LEU A 174 -12.21 9.92 -2.25
CA LEU A 174 -12.18 11.36 -2.06
C LEU A 174 -11.67 11.75 -0.67
N TRP A 175 -12.11 11.04 0.37
CA TRP A 175 -11.62 11.23 1.73
C TRP A 175 -10.12 11.05 1.81
N VAL A 176 -9.58 9.98 1.23
CA VAL A 176 -8.13 9.72 1.20
C VAL A 176 -7.37 10.81 0.43
N VAL A 177 -7.88 11.24 -0.73
CA VAL A 177 -7.27 12.30 -1.58
C VAL A 177 -7.24 13.64 -0.86
N PHE A 178 -8.29 13.99 -0.12
CA PHE A 178 -8.34 15.22 0.67
C PHE A 178 -7.20 15.28 1.71
N PHE A 179 -6.97 14.19 2.44
CA PHE A 179 -5.91 14.11 3.45
C PHE A 179 -4.49 14.04 2.85
N LEU A 180 -4.33 13.49 1.64
CA LEU A 180 -3.05 13.42 0.93
C LEU A 180 -2.42 14.81 0.73
N LYS A 181 -3.21 15.84 0.41
CA LYS A 181 -2.71 17.22 0.25
C LYS A 181 -2.12 17.75 1.55
N LYS A 182 -2.82 17.54 2.67
CA LYS A 182 -2.35 18.02 3.98
C LYS A 182 -1.12 17.26 4.46
N ARG A 183 -1.10 15.94 4.22
CA ARG A 183 0.04 15.07 4.54
C ARG A 183 1.29 15.49 3.79
N ARG A 184 1.18 15.82 2.49
CA ARG A 184 2.30 16.34 1.68
C ARG A 184 2.90 17.62 2.26
N GLU A 185 2.08 18.55 2.74
CA GLU A 185 2.56 19.79 3.35
C GLU A 185 3.33 19.53 4.66
N LEU A 186 2.83 18.61 5.49
CA LEU A 186 3.49 18.19 6.74
C LEU A 186 4.81 17.45 6.48
N ASP A 187 4.82 16.54 5.50
CA ASP A 187 6.02 15.80 5.10
C ASP A 187 7.12 16.74 4.58
N PHE A 188 6.76 17.75 3.79
CA PHE A 188 7.72 18.74 3.29
C PHE A 188 8.36 19.54 4.44
N LYS A 189 7.57 20.01 5.41
CA LYS A 189 8.09 20.73 6.59
C LYS A 189 8.94 19.83 7.50
N ARG A 190 8.56 18.56 7.65
CA ARG A 190 9.31 17.57 8.42
C ARG A 190 10.68 17.29 7.81
N PHE A 191 10.79 17.27 6.48
CA PHE A 191 12.03 16.98 5.78
C PHE A 191 13.16 17.96 6.12
N ASP A 192 12.90 19.27 6.12
CA ASP A 192 13.91 20.30 6.47
C ASP A 192 14.44 20.13 7.90
N VAL A 193 13.55 19.89 8.87
CA VAL A 193 13.95 19.68 10.27
C VAL A 193 14.68 18.36 10.45
N SER A 194 14.31 17.32 9.69
CA SER A 194 15.00 16.03 9.70
C SER A 194 16.42 16.14 9.16
N ALA A 195 16.63 16.92 8.10
CA ALA A 195 17.96 17.20 7.57
C ALA A 195 18.84 17.93 8.61
N LYS A 196 18.30 18.97 9.26
CA LYS A 196 18.98 19.69 10.35
C LYS A 196 19.37 18.77 11.50
N ASN A 197 18.48 17.85 11.90
CA ASN A 197 18.79 16.86 12.92
C ASN A 197 19.94 15.94 12.50
N GLN A 198 19.94 15.44 11.27
CA GLN A 198 21.01 14.57 10.76
C GLN A 198 22.36 15.30 10.76
N SER A 199 22.40 16.55 10.26
CA SER A 199 23.62 17.38 10.27
C SER A 199 24.10 17.66 11.69
N SER A 200 23.20 17.99 12.61
CA SER A 200 23.54 18.23 14.02
C SER A 200 24.16 17.00 14.68
N VAL A 201 23.61 15.81 14.45
CA VAL A 201 24.19 14.56 14.99
C VAL A 201 25.59 14.30 14.43
N VAL A 202 25.80 14.49 13.12
CA VAL A 202 27.13 14.33 12.52
C VAL A 202 28.13 15.31 13.12
N GLN A 203 27.75 16.58 13.28
CA GLN A 203 28.61 17.61 13.90
C GLN A 203 28.95 17.27 15.36
N LEU A 204 27.98 16.80 16.14
CA LEU A 204 28.21 16.38 17.53
C LEU A 204 29.22 15.23 17.62
N ILE A 205 29.11 14.23 16.75
CA ILE A 205 29.99 13.07 16.75
C ILE A 205 31.39 13.45 16.25
N SER A 206 31.48 14.12 15.12
CA SER A 206 32.77 14.51 14.52
C SER A 206 33.51 15.56 15.35
N GLY A 207 32.79 16.49 16.00
CA GLY A 207 33.35 17.57 16.82
C GLY A 207 33.50 17.24 18.31
N MET A 208 33.32 15.98 18.73
CA MET A 208 33.24 15.60 20.15
C MET A 208 34.48 16.02 20.95
N GLN A 209 35.66 15.96 20.34
CA GLN A 209 36.91 16.35 20.99
C GLN A 209 36.92 17.85 21.31
N GLU A 210 36.54 18.70 20.36
CA GLU A 210 36.45 20.15 20.54
C GLU A 210 35.39 20.53 21.58
N ILE A 211 34.23 19.85 21.55
CA ILE A 211 33.14 20.09 22.50
C ILE A 211 33.60 19.83 23.94
N LYS A 212 34.34 18.72 24.17
CA LYS A 212 34.88 18.38 25.49
C LYS A 212 35.98 19.33 25.95
N LEU A 213 36.90 19.70 25.04
CA LEU A 213 37.96 20.66 25.33
C LEU A 213 37.42 22.03 25.76
N ASN A 214 36.26 22.42 25.23
CA ASN A 214 35.59 23.68 25.55
C ASN A 214 34.49 23.55 26.62
N ASN A 215 34.28 22.38 27.25
CA ASN A 215 33.20 22.11 28.22
C ASN A 215 31.79 22.56 27.76
N CYS A 216 31.51 22.42 26.46
CA CYS A 216 30.27 22.92 25.83
C CYS A 216 29.19 21.84 25.62
N GLU A 217 29.31 20.67 26.25
CA GLU A 217 28.45 19.50 26.03
C GLU A 217 26.98 19.83 26.29
N LYS A 218 26.69 20.52 27.40
CA LYS A 218 25.32 20.85 27.81
C LYS A 218 24.64 21.80 26.82
N GLN A 219 25.37 22.81 26.35
CA GLN A 219 24.85 23.76 25.37
C GLN A 219 24.54 23.07 24.04
N LYS A 220 25.47 22.23 23.55
CA LYS A 220 25.31 21.50 22.30
C LYS A 220 24.20 20.45 22.38
N ARG A 221 24.03 19.79 23.53
CA ARG A 221 22.90 18.89 23.80
C ARG A 221 21.57 19.63 23.76
N TRP A 222 21.45 20.79 24.39
CA TRP A 222 20.22 21.60 24.37
C TRP A 222 19.86 22.13 22.98
N GLU A 223 20.85 22.47 22.17
CA GLU A 223 20.66 22.82 20.76
C GLU A 223 20.01 21.66 19.98
N TRP A 224 20.55 20.45 20.15
CA TRP A 224 19.99 19.24 19.54
C TRP A 224 18.60 18.88 20.09
N GLU A 225 18.39 18.97 21.41
CA GLU A 225 17.09 18.74 22.06
C GLU A 225 16.01 19.67 21.49
N ARG A 226 16.35 20.92 21.15
CA ARG A 226 15.41 21.86 20.51
C ARG A 226 15.01 21.41 19.10
N ILE A 227 15.95 20.88 18.31
CA ILE A 227 15.68 20.32 16.98
C ILE A 227 14.78 19.08 17.13
N GLN A 228 15.08 18.21 18.09
CA GLN A 228 14.27 17.03 18.40
C GLN A 228 12.84 17.39 18.85
N ALA A 229 12.67 18.39 19.70
CA ALA A 229 11.34 18.88 20.09
C ALA A 229 10.53 19.36 18.87
N GLY A 230 11.20 20.00 17.90
CA GLY A 230 10.61 20.36 16.60
C GLY A 230 10.14 19.13 15.82
N LEU A 231 11.00 18.12 15.67
CA LEU A 231 10.65 16.85 15.01
C LEU A 231 9.49 16.12 15.70
N PHE A 232 9.52 16.07 17.03
CA PHE A 232 8.45 15.45 17.82
C PHE A 232 7.11 16.13 17.54
N LYS A 233 7.06 17.47 17.51
CA LYS A 233 5.85 18.23 17.18
C LYS A 233 5.32 17.91 15.77
N PHE A 234 6.20 17.73 14.78
CA PHE A 234 5.79 17.32 13.43
C PHE A 234 5.29 15.87 13.39
N ASN A 235 5.94 14.95 14.11
CA ASN A 235 5.49 13.56 14.21
C ASN A 235 4.12 13.46 14.87
N ILE A 236 3.86 14.19 15.95
CA ILE A 236 2.54 14.25 16.60
C ILE A 236 1.48 14.79 15.65
N LYS A 237 1.75 15.89 14.93
CA LYS A 237 0.80 16.42 13.93
C LYS A 237 0.54 15.44 12.79
N SER A 238 1.56 14.75 12.32
CA SER A 238 1.43 13.72 11.28
C SER A 238 0.63 12.51 11.78
N LEU A 239 0.85 12.10 13.03
CA LEU A 239 0.14 11.00 13.67
C LEU A 239 -1.34 11.36 13.87
N ALA A 240 -1.63 12.54 14.41
CA ALA A 240 -3.00 13.04 14.56
C ALA A 240 -3.72 13.09 13.21
N LEU A 241 -3.08 13.65 12.17
CA LEU A 241 -3.64 13.65 10.81
C LEU A 241 -3.94 12.22 10.31
N GLY A 242 -3.02 11.27 10.54
CA GLY A 242 -3.20 9.88 10.19
C GLY A 242 -4.36 9.22 10.95
N GLN A 243 -4.52 9.52 12.24
CA GLN A 243 -5.64 9.03 13.06
C GLN A 243 -6.98 9.58 12.57
N TYR A 244 -7.08 10.88 12.27
CA TYR A 244 -8.31 11.46 11.68
C TYR A 244 -8.65 10.82 10.33
N GLN A 245 -7.65 10.60 9.48
CA GLN A 245 -7.85 9.91 8.21
C GLN A 245 -8.37 8.48 8.44
N GLN A 246 -7.75 7.73 9.35
CA GLN A 246 -8.10 6.33 9.64
C GLN A 246 -9.47 6.21 10.29
N ALA A 247 -9.82 7.09 11.23
CA ALA A 247 -11.14 7.13 11.86
C ALA A 247 -12.24 7.41 10.82
N GLY A 248 -12.03 8.38 9.91
CA GLY A 248 -12.97 8.64 8.82
C GLY A 248 -13.09 7.47 7.84
N THR A 249 -11.97 6.83 7.47
CA THR A 249 -11.96 5.60 6.67
C THR A 249 -12.76 4.48 7.34
N PHE A 250 -12.57 4.27 8.64
CA PHE A 250 -13.28 3.27 9.41
C PHE A 250 -14.78 3.57 9.44
N PHE A 251 -15.17 4.82 9.72
CA PHE A 251 -16.57 5.25 9.71
C PHE A 251 -17.25 5.03 8.34
N ILE A 252 -16.57 5.37 7.24
CA ILE A 252 -17.10 5.17 5.89
C ILE A 252 -17.28 3.67 5.60
N ASN A 253 -16.28 2.84 5.94
CA ASN A 253 -16.35 1.40 5.68
C ASN A 253 -17.40 0.70 6.54
N GLU A 254 -17.42 0.93 7.85
CA GLU A 254 -18.41 0.31 8.74
C GLU A 254 -19.82 0.86 8.49
N GLY A 255 -19.96 2.16 8.25
CA GLY A 255 -21.23 2.75 7.86
C GLY A 255 -21.78 2.15 6.57
N LYS A 256 -20.94 2.01 5.54
CA LYS A 256 -21.26 1.28 4.31
C LYS A 256 -21.68 -0.16 4.60
N ASN A 257 -20.92 -0.89 5.41
CA ASN A 257 -21.22 -2.30 5.73
C ASN A 257 -22.59 -2.45 6.40
N ILE A 258 -22.91 -1.58 7.37
CA ILE A 258 -24.20 -1.58 8.07
C ILE A 258 -25.35 -1.25 7.09
N LEU A 259 -25.18 -0.21 6.27
CA LEU A 259 -26.20 0.18 5.29
C LEU A 259 -26.47 -0.93 4.27
N ILE A 260 -25.42 -1.57 3.74
CA ILE A 260 -25.62 -2.66 2.79
C ILE A 260 -26.26 -3.87 3.48
N THR A 261 -25.82 -4.22 4.69
CA THR A 261 -26.45 -5.29 5.48
C THR A 261 -27.95 -5.07 5.61
N PHE A 262 -28.37 -3.85 5.94
CA PHE A 262 -29.79 -3.48 6.04
C PHE A 262 -30.52 -3.61 4.70
N LEU A 263 -29.95 -3.10 3.61
CA LEU A 263 -30.56 -3.17 2.28
C LEU A 263 -30.71 -4.60 1.76
N VAL A 264 -29.69 -5.43 1.99
CA VAL A 264 -29.71 -6.85 1.64
C VAL A 264 -30.78 -7.57 2.47
N ALA A 265 -30.80 -7.36 3.79
CA ALA A 265 -31.80 -7.98 4.66
C ALA A 265 -33.23 -7.60 4.24
N LYS A 266 -33.46 -6.32 3.93
CA LYS A 266 -34.75 -5.86 3.38
C LYS A 266 -35.09 -6.58 2.08
N SER A 267 -34.14 -6.68 1.15
CA SER A 267 -34.35 -7.34 -0.15
C SER A 267 -34.63 -8.84 -0.03
N VAL A 268 -34.10 -9.51 1.00
CA VAL A 268 -34.42 -10.90 1.34
C VAL A 268 -35.84 -11.01 1.90
N ILE A 269 -36.24 -10.12 2.80
CA ILE A 269 -37.60 -10.08 3.37
C ILE A 269 -38.64 -9.81 2.27
N ASP A 270 -38.33 -8.91 1.33
CA ASP A 270 -39.18 -8.60 0.16
C ASP A 270 -39.20 -9.74 -0.88
N GLY A 271 -38.45 -10.84 -0.66
CA GLY A 271 -38.41 -12.01 -1.53
C GLY A 271 -37.61 -11.84 -2.83
N GLN A 272 -36.87 -10.72 -2.98
CA GLN A 272 -36.06 -10.43 -4.17
C GLN A 272 -34.70 -11.14 -4.17
N LEU A 273 -34.16 -11.44 -2.98
CA LEU A 273 -32.89 -12.13 -2.79
C LEU A 273 -33.05 -13.34 -1.86
N THR A 274 -32.22 -14.36 -2.06
CA THR A 274 -32.17 -15.52 -1.17
C THR A 274 -31.28 -15.25 0.04
N LEU A 275 -31.46 -16.03 1.11
CA LEU A 275 -30.57 -15.98 2.28
C LEU A 275 -29.11 -16.30 1.90
N GLY A 276 -28.90 -17.20 0.93
CA GLY A 276 -27.56 -17.48 0.42
C GLY A 276 -26.95 -16.30 -0.34
N ALA A 277 -27.74 -15.59 -1.15
CA ALA A 277 -27.29 -14.37 -1.82
C ALA A 277 -26.86 -13.29 -0.81
N MET A 278 -27.57 -13.16 0.32
CA MET A 278 -27.17 -12.28 1.42
C MET A 278 -25.80 -12.64 1.98
N MET A 279 -25.54 -13.92 2.25
CA MET A 279 -24.25 -14.39 2.77
C MET A 279 -23.11 -14.17 1.76
N ALA A 280 -23.38 -14.35 0.46
CA ALA A 280 -22.42 -14.07 -0.60
C ALA A 280 -22.07 -12.57 -0.68
N ILE A 281 -23.08 -11.70 -0.65
CA ILE A 281 -22.90 -10.24 -0.68
C ILE A 281 -22.12 -9.78 0.57
N GLN A 282 -22.43 -10.31 1.75
CA GLN A 282 -21.72 -9.99 2.99
C GLN A 282 -20.23 -10.37 2.89
N TYR A 283 -19.91 -11.52 2.29
CA TYR A 283 -18.52 -11.94 2.06
C TYR A 283 -17.79 -10.98 1.11
N ILE A 284 -18.45 -10.51 0.04
CA ILE A 284 -17.86 -9.57 -0.93
C ILE A 284 -17.55 -8.22 -0.28
N ILE A 285 -18.42 -7.74 0.60
CA ILE A 285 -18.28 -6.43 1.24
C ILE A 285 -17.24 -6.43 2.36
N GLY A 286 -17.01 -7.60 2.98
CA GLY A 286 -15.97 -7.81 3.98
C GLY A 286 -14.55 -7.97 3.43
N GLN A 287 -14.40 -8.09 2.10
CA GLN A 287 -13.11 -8.12 1.39
C GLN A 287 -12.63 -6.70 1.05
#